data_AF-A0A6F8T9S4-F1
#
_entry.id   AF-A0A6F8T9S4-F1
#
_cell.length_a   1.000
_cell.length_b   1.000
_cell.length_c   1.000
_cell.angle_alpha   90.00
_cell.angle_beta   90.00
_cell.angle_gamma   90.00
#
_symmetry.space_group_name_H-M   'P 1'
#
loop_
_entity.id
_entity.type
_entity.pdbx_description
1 polymer ?
#
loop_
_entity_poly.entity_id
_entity_poly.type
_entity_poly.pdbx_seq_one_letter_code
_entity_poly.pdbx_strand_id
1 'polypeptide(L)'
;MTHDPAELNRLVAEMAVLIEQNDDPDPQLYALFFQHPEFAFQLIELINNLDEQLINDGPPIYSACIFGLDICVAQLQAATEANNKITAKSLILLMNRLAEIINTNKHTLSFWLPVLNAFYEVHVELTPELKDAYFELASQEEDTEDEVDQISHLESIRDLIHELSDLSIFDIAENFFAQSYAMPPEFFADLILDLYSIEEGQDIALLTLLHPKAEVREIALATLDQLMDKVTLSSISLSRLQVIKYWYAQSYYGMFDRWIKNQRKKGVVFEPEPILAKMDIKATEVDGTGSQGIFIHVRKNRKNRLCGLLLKDNLGLKDAWITPIIPAAEVADYYRQAFEESVTLREVDINYFELMVEHYLAVTVERGDVPYLHFLEVQELLGIRLRPNKLDIQYLFDQLSVQITPFTQEMIQESLHRSKSWLKNKSFTESWYIENPTIDKIVNHNSSFIDGVKVCRLENAMDAVFVEEMERNRDKWEFHFLWVALWAKAKTRKNEKVWQDSFLIAYTIHEGTPLKEIPVMMEICHQTVINSVETMQERRTHLSQE
;
A
#
# COMPACT_ATOMS: atom_id res chain seq x y z
N MET A 1 4.48 7.59 27.86
CA MET A 1 5.69 8.34 28.26
C MET A 1 5.52 9.75 27.73
N THR A 2 5.81 10.79 28.52
CA THR A 2 5.66 12.19 28.10
C THR A 2 6.94 12.63 27.40
N HIS A 3 6.92 12.70 26.07
CA HIS A 3 7.96 13.35 25.28
C HIS A 3 7.92 14.86 25.54
N ASP A 4 9.04 15.55 25.39
CA ASP A 4 9.13 16.99 25.65
C ASP A 4 8.28 17.76 24.62
N PRO A 5 7.20 18.45 25.03
CA PRO A 5 6.38 19.23 24.11
C PRO A 5 7.18 20.31 23.37
N ALA A 6 8.32 20.74 23.90
CA ALA A 6 9.20 21.70 23.24
C ALA A 6 9.87 21.12 21.99
N GLU A 7 10.10 19.80 21.94
CA GLU A 7 10.73 19.12 20.81
C GLU A 7 9.77 19.04 19.61
N LEU A 8 8.53 18.60 19.83
CA LEU A 8 7.52 18.53 18.78
C LEU A 8 7.22 19.91 18.18
N ASN A 9 7.05 20.93 19.03
CA ASN A 9 6.80 22.29 18.57
C ASN A 9 7.94 22.83 17.69
N ARG A 10 9.19 22.49 18.04
CA ARG A 10 10.36 22.85 17.23
C ARG A 10 10.35 22.13 15.88
N LEU A 11 10.04 20.84 15.85
CA LEU A 11 9.97 20.06 14.61
C LEU A 11 8.90 20.61 13.66
N VAL A 12 7.69 20.85 14.18
CA VAL A 12 6.59 21.42 13.38
C VAL A 12 6.96 22.81 12.85
N ALA A 13 7.60 23.65 13.65
CA ALA A 13 8.03 24.98 13.21
C ALA A 13 9.13 24.91 12.12
N GLU A 14 10.14 24.04 12.29
CA GLU A 14 11.19 23.82 11.29
C GLU A 14 10.59 23.28 9.98
N MET A 15 9.63 22.37 10.05
CA MET A 15 8.95 21.82 8.88
C MET A 15 8.03 22.83 8.19
N ALA A 16 7.34 23.69 8.94
CA ALA A 16 6.54 24.76 8.37
C ALA A 16 7.39 25.76 7.58
N VAL A 17 8.62 26.05 8.03
CA VAL A 17 9.56 26.89 7.28
C VAL A 17 9.93 26.26 5.93
N LEU A 18 10.16 24.94 5.89
CA LEU A 18 10.46 24.24 4.64
C LEU A 18 9.27 24.25 3.67
N ILE A 19 8.05 24.00 4.19
CA ILE A 19 6.82 24.06 3.38
C ILE A 19 6.61 25.47 2.81
N GLU A 20 6.82 26.52 3.62
CA GLU A 20 6.72 27.91 3.17
C GLU A 20 7.74 28.24 2.06
N GLN A 21 8.93 27.65 2.14
CA GLN A 21 10.01 27.83 1.15
C GLN A 21 9.84 26.94 -0.07
N ASN A 22 8.88 26.00 -0.05
CA ASN A 22 8.71 24.95 -1.05
C ASN A 22 10.01 24.15 -1.28
N ASP A 23 10.76 23.96 -0.18
CA ASP A 23 12.00 23.18 -0.14
C ASP A 23 11.70 21.70 0.17
N ASP A 24 12.58 20.81 -0.28
CA ASP A 24 12.46 19.38 0.01
C ASP A 24 12.50 19.14 1.54
N PRO A 25 11.63 18.26 2.08
CA PRO A 25 11.62 17.98 3.51
C PRO A 25 12.93 17.32 3.94
N ASP A 26 13.62 17.88 4.95
CA ASP A 26 14.85 17.31 5.47
C ASP A 26 14.57 15.93 6.11
N PRO A 27 15.23 14.84 5.65
CA PRO A 27 15.05 13.50 6.20
C PRO A 27 15.24 13.40 7.71
N GLN A 28 16.07 14.26 8.30
CA GLN A 28 16.29 14.27 9.74
C GLN A 28 15.08 14.78 10.51
N LEU A 29 14.29 15.68 9.93
CA LEU A 29 13.11 16.26 10.57
C LEU A 29 11.98 15.25 10.66
N TYR A 30 11.74 14.51 9.58
CA TYR A 30 10.65 13.55 9.57
C TYR A 30 11.01 12.17 10.13
N ALA A 31 12.30 11.80 10.20
CA ALA A 31 12.75 10.54 10.81
C ALA A 31 12.25 10.36 12.26
N LEU A 32 12.03 11.45 13.00
CA LEU A 32 11.49 11.39 14.35
C LEU A 32 10.02 10.96 14.39
N PHE A 33 9.21 11.33 13.39
CA PHE A 33 7.83 10.82 13.28
C PHE A 33 7.79 9.33 12.96
N PHE A 34 8.78 8.82 12.22
CA PHE A 34 8.96 7.38 11.99
C PHE A 34 9.29 6.62 13.28
N GLN A 35 10.17 7.19 14.11
CA GLN A 35 10.63 6.58 15.35
C GLN A 35 9.61 6.70 16.50
N HIS A 36 8.82 7.78 16.51
CA HIS A 36 7.89 8.14 17.58
C HIS A 36 6.48 8.41 17.04
N PRO A 37 5.78 7.38 16.52
CA PRO A 37 4.41 7.52 16.01
C PRO A 37 3.40 7.99 17.08
N GLU A 38 3.75 7.90 18.37
CA GLU A 38 2.98 8.48 19.48
C GLU A 38 2.86 10.01 19.42
N PHE A 39 3.66 10.70 18.61
CA PHE A 39 3.50 12.13 18.38
C PHE A 39 2.15 12.50 17.77
N ALA A 40 1.48 11.56 17.08
CA ALA A 40 0.11 11.76 16.56
C ALA A 40 -0.86 12.34 17.60
N PHE A 41 -0.79 11.89 18.86
CA PHE A 41 -1.67 12.40 19.93
C PHE A 41 -1.44 13.88 20.22
N GLN A 42 -0.18 14.31 20.25
CA GLN A 42 0.17 15.70 20.52
C GLN A 42 -0.11 16.58 19.30
N LEU A 43 0.07 16.05 18.08
CA LEU A 43 -0.25 16.73 16.83
C LEU A 43 -1.74 17.07 16.74
N ILE A 44 -2.64 16.13 17.06
CA ILE A 44 -4.09 16.40 17.04
C ILE A 44 -4.47 17.49 18.05
N GLU A 45 -3.86 17.50 19.24
CA GLU A 45 -4.06 18.59 20.21
C GLU A 45 -3.53 19.93 19.69
N LEU A 46 -2.37 19.93 19.00
CA LEU A 46 -1.82 21.14 18.41
C LEU A 46 -2.76 21.68 17.33
N ILE A 47 -3.19 20.81 16.41
CA ILE A 47 -4.15 21.12 15.34
C ILE A 47 -5.42 21.71 15.92
N ASN A 48 -6.01 21.06 16.93
CA ASN A 48 -7.22 21.55 17.57
C ASN A 48 -7.03 22.95 18.19
N ASN A 49 -5.84 23.27 18.68
CA ASN A 49 -5.56 24.56 19.31
C ASN A 49 -5.29 25.70 18.32
N LEU A 50 -5.09 25.40 17.03
CA LEU A 50 -5.01 26.43 15.99
C LEU A 50 -6.34 27.17 15.85
N ASP A 51 -6.28 28.34 15.23
CA ASP A 51 -7.46 29.12 14.86
C ASP A 51 -7.69 28.94 13.36
N GLU A 52 -8.86 28.39 13.00
CA GLU A 52 -9.23 28.10 11.62
C GLU A 52 -9.15 29.33 10.71
N GLN A 53 -9.49 30.51 11.24
CA GLN A 53 -9.46 31.76 10.46
C GLN A 53 -8.05 32.26 10.17
N LEU A 54 -7.06 31.79 10.93
CA LEU A 54 -5.67 32.25 10.85
C LEU A 54 -4.73 31.21 10.25
N ILE A 55 -5.23 30.06 9.78
CA ILE A 55 -4.37 29.02 9.17
C ILE A 55 -3.57 29.57 7.99
N ASN A 56 -4.20 30.44 7.20
CA ASN A 56 -3.56 31.07 6.03
C ASN A 56 -2.72 32.31 6.39
N ASP A 57 -2.80 32.76 7.65
CA ASP A 57 -2.18 33.99 8.15
C ASP A 57 -0.95 33.66 9.02
N GLY A 58 0.09 33.07 8.40
CA GLY A 58 1.35 32.76 9.07
C GLY A 58 2.12 31.61 8.44
N PRO A 59 3.18 31.12 9.10
CA PRO A 59 3.86 29.90 8.69
C PRO A 59 2.85 28.74 8.60
N PRO A 60 3.00 27.80 7.65
CA PRO A 60 2.04 26.72 7.40
C PRO A 60 2.13 25.61 8.46
N ILE A 61 1.92 25.99 9.73
CA ILE A 61 1.96 25.10 10.90
C ILE A 61 0.89 24.02 10.79
N TYR A 62 -0.29 24.37 10.28
CA TYR A 62 -1.36 23.41 10.04
C TYR A 62 -0.89 22.30 9.09
N SER A 63 -0.39 22.65 7.90
CA SER A 63 0.13 21.69 6.92
C SER A 63 1.29 20.86 7.46
N ALA A 64 2.19 21.47 8.24
CA ALA A 64 3.27 20.73 8.91
C ALA A 64 2.74 19.71 9.92
N CYS A 65 1.66 20.01 10.65
CA CYS A 65 1.06 19.04 11.55
C CYS A 65 0.39 17.88 10.81
N ILE A 66 -0.31 18.17 9.70
CA ILE A 66 -0.92 17.14 8.85
C ILE A 66 0.17 16.20 8.33
N PHE A 67 1.24 16.74 7.74
CA PHE A 67 2.35 15.92 7.24
C PHE A 67 2.96 15.01 8.32
N GLY A 68 3.19 15.55 9.53
CA GLY A 68 3.67 14.73 10.65
C GLY A 68 2.67 13.66 11.07
N LEU A 69 1.37 13.98 11.05
CA LEU A 69 0.30 13.06 11.40
C LEU A 69 0.20 11.90 10.39
N ASP A 70 0.29 12.20 9.09
CA ASP A 70 0.26 11.20 8.01
C ASP A 70 1.33 10.13 8.22
N ILE A 71 2.57 10.56 8.50
CA ILE A 71 3.69 9.64 8.79
C ILE A 71 3.38 8.81 10.03
N CYS A 72 2.93 9.43 11.11
CA CYS A 72 2.62 8.69 12.34
C CYS A 72 1.50 7.66 12.14
N VAL A 73 0.40 8.03 11.48
CA VAL A 73 -0.72 7.13 11.20
C VAL A 73 -0.28 5.97 10.29
N ALA A 74 0.51 6.25 9.26
CA ALA A 74 1.10 5.23 8.39
C ALA A 74 1.96 4.23 9.17
N GLN A 75 2.81 4.71 10.09
CA GLN A 75 3.61 3.83 10.95
C GLN A 75 2.76 2.99 11.91
N LEU A 76 1.73 3.59 12.52
CA LEU A 76 0.81 2.86 13.41
C LEU A 76 0.09 1.75 12.66
N GLN A 77 -0.36 2.03 11.44
CA GLN A 77 -1.06 1.07 10.60
C GLN A 77 -0.14 -0.03 10.08
N ALA A 78 1.06 0.31 9.61
CA ALA A 78 2.05 -0.68 9.16
C ALA A 78 2.41 -1.68 10.28
N ALA A 79 2.58 -1.20 11.51
CA ALA A 79 2.81 -2.06 12.67
C ALA A 79 1.57 -2.90 13.05
N THR A 80 0.36 -2.38 12.83
CA THR A 80 -0.90 -3.12 13.02
C THR A 80 -1.01 -4.28 12.03
N GLU A 81 -0.68 -4.06 10.75
CA GLU A 81 -0.59 -5.12 9.74
C GLU A 81 0.47 -6.18 10.11
N ALA A 82 1.56 -5.77 10.77
CA ALA A 82 2.57 -6.68 11.32
C ALA A 82 2.10 -7.42 12.60
N ASN A 83 0.80 -7.39 12.91
CA ASN A 83 0.16 -8.02 14.06
C ASN A 83 0.62 -7.47 15.43
N ASN A 84 1.07 -6.20 15.49
CA ASN A 84 1.38 -5.56 16.75
C ASN A 84 0.11 -5.09 17.49
N LYS A 85 -0.33 -5.89 18.47
CA LYS A 85 -1.52 -5.61 19.28
C LYS A 85 -1.45 -4.32 20.11
N ILE A 86 -0.25 -3.87 20.47
CA ILE A 86 -0.09 -2.63 21.25
C ILE A 86 -0.36 -1.45 20.33
N THR A 87 0.25 -1.44 19.15
CA THR A 87 0.08 -0.37 18.17
C THR A 87 -1.35 -0.30 17.64
N ALA A 88 -1.98 -1.45 17.40
CA ALA A 88 -3.40 -1.51 17.03
C ALA A 88 -4.30 -0.82 18.07
N LYS A 89 -4.03 -1.00 19.36
CA LYS A 89 -4.75 -0.30 20.44
C LYS A 89 -4.45 1.19 20.47
N SER A 90 -3.19 1.59 20.23
CA SER A 90 -2.82 3.01 20.16
C SER A 90 -3.53 3.71 19.01
N LEU A 91 -3.66 3.07 17.84
CA LEU A 91 -4.38 3.61 16.69
C LEU A 91 -5.88 3.80 16.99
N ILE A 92 -6.52 2.82 17.65
CA ILE A 92 -7.90 2.96 18.13
C ILE A 92 -8.04 4.13 19.13
N LEU A 93 -7.12 4.25 20.08
CA LEU A 93 -7.14 5.33 21.06
C LEU A 93 -6.96 6.70 20.40
N LEU A 94 -6.12 6.79 19.36
CA LEU A 94 -5.92 8.01 18.58
C LEU A 94 -7.22 8.44 17.88
N MET A 95 -7.88 7.51 17.19
CA MET A 95 -9.16 7.78 16.51
C MET A 95 -10.24 8.21 17.50
N ASN A 96 -10.34 7.55 18.66
CA ASN A 96 -11.31 7.93 19.69
C ASN A 96 -10.99 9.31 20.29
N ARG A 97 -9.71 9.65 20.45
CA ARG A 97 -9.32 10.99 20.91
C ARG A 97 -9.66 12.06 19.89
N LEU A 98 -9.46 11.78 18.60
CA LEU A 98 -9.88 12.68 17.52
C LEU A 98 -11.40 12.88 17.53
N ALA A 99 -12.18 11.82 17.72
CA ALA A 99 -13.63 11.91 17.84
C ALA A 99 -14.08 12.80 19.01
N GLU A 100 -13.46 12.65 20.19
CA GLU A 100 -13.72 13.52 21.35
C GLU A 100 -13.45 15.00 21.04
N ILE A 101 -12.41 15.28 20.25
CA ILE A 101 -12.02 16.63 19.86
C ILE A 101 -12.98 17.20 18.81
N ILE A 102 -13.33 16.44 17.78
CA ILE A 102 -14.30 16.84 16.75
C ILE A 102 -15.64 17.20 17.41
N ASN A 103 -16.11 16.39 18.36
CA ASN A 103 -17.36 16.61 19.10
C ASN A 103 -17.35 17.86 20.00
N THR A 104 -16.22 18.56 20.14
CA THR A 104 -16.21 19.90 20.75
C THR A 104 -16.78 20.97 19.83
N ASN A 105 -17.01 20.66 18.55
CA ASN A 105 -17.52 21.55 17.50
C ASN A 105 -16.76 22.88 17.42
N LYS A 106 -15.45 22.84 17.65
CA LYS A 106 -14.59 24.02 17.60
C LYS A 106 -14.32 24.49 16.16
N HIS A 107 -14.20 23.55 15.22
CA HIS A 107 -13.79 23.78 13.83
C HIS A 107 -14.77 23.11 12.87
N THR A 108 -14.78 23.57 11.61
CA THR A 108 -15.65 23.04 10.54
C THR A 108 -15.23 21.63 10.08
N LEU A 109 -16.08 21.00 9.28
CA LEU A 109 -15.76 19.75 8.58
C LEU A 109 -14.56 19.94 7.66
N SER A 110 -14.56 21.03 6.89
CA SER A 110 -13.49 21.37 5.94
C SER A 110 -12.12 21.46 6.62
N PHE A 111 -12.09 21.93 7.87
CA PHE A 111 -10.89 21.95 8.69
C PHE A 111 -10.41 20.55 9.06
N TRP A 112 -11.30 19.61 9.37
CA TRP A 112 -10.91 18.24 9.78
C TRP A 112 -10.66 17.28 8.62
N LEU A 113 -11.13 17.55 7.40
CA LEU A 113 -10.97 16.67 6.25
C LEU A 113 -9.51 16.26 5.99
N PRO A 114 -8.51 17.17 5.97
CA PRO A 114 -7.10 16.77 5.79
C PRO A 114 -6.60 15.83 6.89
N VAL A 115 -7.08 15.97 8.13
CA VAL A 115 -6.73 15.08 9.25
C VAL A 115 -7.32 13.68 9.05
N LEU A 116 -8.54 13.59 8.53
CA LEU A 116 -9.22 12.33 8.26
C LEU A 116 -8.63 11.60 7.05
N ASN A 117 -8.12 12.35 6.07
CA ASN A 117 -7.43 11.80 4.91
C ASN A 117 -6.19 10.97 5.31
N ALA A 118 -5.49 11.37 6.38
CA ALA A 118 -4.38 10.60 6.95
C ALA A 118 -4.73 9.13 7.23
N PHE A 119 -5.98 8.85 7.63
CA PHE A 119 -6.47 7.48 7.89
C PHE A 119 -6.94 6.79 6.63
N TYR A 120 -7.52 7.55 5.70
CA TYR A 120 -7.98 7.06 4.41
C TYR A 120 -6.83 6.53 3.55
N GLU A 121 -5.74 7.30 3.44
CA GLU A 121 -4.58 7.00 2.61
C GLU A 121 -3.88 5.69 2.98
N VAL A 122 -3.94 5.31 4.26
CA VAL A 122 -3.37 4.06 4.77
C VAL A 122 -4.43 2.99 5.04
N HIS A 123 -5.67 3.25 4.62
CA HIS A 123 -6.81 2.33 4.67
C HIS A 123 -7.12 1.81 6.08
N VAL A 124 -7.04 2.69 7.07
CA VAL A 124 -7.41 2.39 8.46
C VAL A 124 -8.93 2.41 8.59
N GLU A 125 -9.52 1.31 9.03
CA GLU A 125 -10.94 1.30 9.37
C GLU A 125 -11.21 2.24 10.56
N LEU A 126 -12.01 3.28 10.31
CA LEU A 126 -12.39 4.24 11.34
C LEU A 126 -13.23 3.59 12.44
N THR A 127 -12.97 3.96 13.69
CA THR A 127 -13.80 3.55 14.83
C THR A 127 -15.23 4.06 14.70
N PRO A 128 -16.23 3.36 15.27
CA PRO A 128 -17.60 3.85 15.32
C PRO A 128 -17.69 5.27 15.88
N GLU A 129 -16.96 5.55 16.96
CA GLU A 129 -16.95 6.86 17.62
C GLU A 129 -16.49 7.99 16.68
N LEU A 130 -15.50 7.74 15.83
CA LEU A 130 -14.99 8.73 14.88
C LEU A 130 -15.90 8.90 13.66
N LYS A 131 -16.50 7.80 13.18
CA LYS A 131 -17.54 7.85 12.13
C LYS A 131 -18.73 8.68 12.62
N ASP A 132 -19.21 8.45 13.83
CA ASP A 132 -20.33 9.17 14.44
C ASP A 132 -20.01 10.66 14.60
N ALA A 133 -18.82 11.00 15.15
CA ALA A 133 -18.39 12.39 15.31
C ALA A 133 -18.32 13.15 13.97
N TYR A 134 -17.77 12.50 12.94
CA TYR A 134 -17.75 13.07 11.59
C TYR A 134 -19.16 13.25 11.02
N PHE A 135 -20.02 12.22 11.15
CA PHE A 135 -21.38 12.26 10.62
C PHE A 135 -22.21 13.35 11.28
N GLU A 136 -22.12 13.50 12.59
CA GLU A 136 -22.77 14.59 13.34
C GLU A 136 -22.28 15.97 12.90
N LEU A 137 -20.98 16.12 12.61
CA LEU A 137 -20.42 17.38 12.11
C LEU A 137 -20.91 17.68 10.69
N ALA A 138 -20.92 16.69 9.80
CA ALA A 138 -21.41 16.85 8.43
C ALA A 138 -22.91 17.20 8.38
N SER A 139 -23.72 16.52 9.21
CA SER A 139 -25.17 16.79 9.29
C SER A 139 -25.46 18.20 9.85
N GLN A 140 -24.63 18.71 10.76
CA GLN A 140 -24.78 20.08 11.29
C GLN A 140 -24.51 21.15 10.24
N GLU A 141 -23.57 20.92 9.32
CA GLU A 141 -23.33 21.83 8.20
C GLU A 141 -24.50 21.82 7.21
N GLU A 142 -25.05 20.64 6.91
CA GLU A 142 -26.27 20.50 6.08
C GLU A 142 -27.49 21.20 6.71
N ASP A 143 -27.70 21.09 8.03
CA ASP A 143 -28.81 21.74 8.75
C ASP A 143 -28.69 23.28 8.79
N THR A 144 -27.48 23.84 8.58
CA THR A 144 -27.30 25.29 8.43
C THR A 144 -27.54 25.81 7.02
N GLU A 145 -27.63 24.91 6.03
CA GLU A 145 -27.97 25.18 4.63
C GLU A 145 -29.47 24.93 4.36
N ASP A 146 -30.35 25.66 5.06
CA ASP A 146 -31.81 25.56 4.85
C ASP A 146 -32.21 25.81 3.36
N GLU A 147 -33.00 24.89 2.81
CA GLU A 147 -33.72 24.92 1.51
C GLU A 147 -32.86 25.19 0.25
N VAL A 148 -31.75 24.48 0.09
CA VAL A 148 -31.03 24.44 -1.19
C VAL A 148 -31.79 23.51 -2.18
N ASP A 149 -32.30 24.07 -3.29
CA ASP A 149 -32.96 23.31 -4.37
C ASP A 149 -32.09 22.11 -4.80
N GLN A 150 -32.68 20.93 -5.10
CA GLN A 150 -31.94 19.76 -5.63
C GLN A 150 -31.07 20.09 -6.86
N ILE A 151 -31.47 21.11 -7.63
CA ILE A 151 -30.69 21.65 -8.76
C ILE A 151 -29.38 22.27 -8.28
N SER A 152 -29.41 22.99 -7.16
CA SER A 152 -28.22 23.62 -6.57
C SER A 152 -27.26 22.59 -5.97
N HIS A 153 -27.74 21.46 -5.44
CA HIS A 153 -26.85 20.38 -4.98
C HIS A 153 -26.10 19.70 -6.14
N LEU A 154 -26.81 19.36 -7.23
CA LEU A 154 -26.18 18.80 -8.43
C LEU A 154 -25.23 19.81 -9.11
N GLU A 155 -25.51 21.11 -9.00
CA GLU A 155 -24.59 22.17 -9.42
C GLU A 155 -23.33 22.19 -8.54
N SER A 156 -23.43 22.04 -7.22
CA SER A 156 -22.27 21.94 -6.33
C SER A 156 -21.37 20.74 -6.66
N ILE A 157 -21.95 19.56 -6.91
CA ILE A 157 -21.17 18.38 -7.34
C ILE A 157 -20.47 18.65 -8.68
N ARG A 158 -21.19 19.30 -9.62
CA ARG A 158 -20.61 19.65 -10.92
C ARG A 158 -19.47 20.66 -10.77
N ASP A 159 -19.65 21.67 -9.93
CA ASP A 159 -18.64 22.70 -9.66
C ASP A 159 -17.40 22.07 -9.02
N LEU A 160 -17.55 21.16 -8.07
CA LEU A 160 -16.44 20.40 -7.50
C LEU A 160 -15.67 19.60 -8.57
N ILE A 161 -16.38 18.90 -9.46
CA ILE A 161 -15.74 18.17 -10.58
C ILE A 161 -15.01 19.15 -11.51
N HIS A 162 -15.56 20.34 -11.75
CA HIS A 162 -14.93 21.36 -12.58
C HIS A 162 -13.69 21.98 -11.91
N GLU A 163 -13.71 22.21 -10.60
CA GLU A 163 -12.55 22.69 -9.84
C GLU A 163 -11.40 21.68 -9.89
N LEU A 164 -11.72 20.39 -9.90
CA LEU A 164 -10.74 19.30 -10.00
C LEU A 164 -10.42 18.89 -11.44
N SER A 165 -10.87 19.64 -12.46
CA SER A 165 -10.78 19.24 -13.87
C SER A 165 -9.35 19.16 -14.44
N ASP A 166 -8.37 19.72 -13.74
CA ASP A 166 -6.95 19.57 -14.06
C ASP A 166 -6.38 18.19 -13.68
N LEU A 167 -7.11 17.43 -12.83
CA LEU A 167 -6.76 16.10 -12.37
C LEU A 167 -7.29 15.00 -13.32
N SER A 168 -6.83 13.76 -13.13
CA SER A 168 -7.43 12.63 -13.84
C SER A 168 -8.79 12.27 -13.24
N ILE A 169 -9.63 11.57 -14.01
CA ILE A 169 -10.92 11.07 -13.50
C ILE A 169 -10.76 10.13 -12.30
N PHE A 170 -9.60 9.46 -12.19
CA PHE A 170 -9.27 8.59 -11.07
C PHE A 170 -8.95 9.40 -9.83
N ASP A 171 -8.16 10.48 -9.96
CA ASP A 171 -7.88 11.41 -8.86
C ASP A 171 -9.16 12.11 -8.36
N ILE A 172 -10.07 12.47 -9.28
CA ILE A 172 -11.36 13.06 -8.93
C ILE A 172 -12.18 12.03 -8.14
N ALA A 173 -12.25 10.78 -8.59
CA ALA A 173 -12.96 9.73 -7.86
C ALA A 173 -12.34 9.42 -6.48
N GLU A 174 -11.01 9.40 -6.40
CA GLU A 174 -10.27 9.26 -5.14
C GLU A 174 -10.61 10.40 -4.18
N ASN A 175 -10.75 11.64 -4.69
CA ASN A 175 -11.15 12.80 -3.89
C ASN A 175 -12.55 12.62 -3.30
N PHE A 176 -13.52 12.14 -4.09
CA PHE A 176 -14.84 11.78 -3.56
C PHE A 176 -14.77 10.70 -2.49
N PHE A 177 -13.93 9.65 -2.67
CA PHE A 177 -13.79 8.57 -1.69
C PHE A 177 -13.16 9.06 -0.39
N ALA A 178 -12.14 9.90 -0.47
CA ALA A 178 -11.48 10.50 0.70
C ALA A 178 -12.44 11.41 1.46
N GLN A 179 -13.14 12.32 0.76
CA GLN A 179 -14.08 13.25 1.39
C GLN A 179 -15.26 12.54 2.05
N SER A 180 -15.75 11.46 1.45
CA SER A 180 -16.87 10.68 1.99
C SER A 180 -16.42 9.48 2.85
N TYR A 181 -15.14 9.40 3.20
CA TYR A 181 -14.59 8.20 3.82
C TYR A 181 -15.27 7.81 5.13
N ALA A 182 -15.67 8.80 5.92
CA ALA A 182 -16.34 8.59 7.20
C ALA A 182 -17.88 8.49 7.08
N MET A 183 -18.45 8.70 5.89
CA MET A 183 -19.88 8.56 5.66
C MET A 183 -20.35 7.09 5.77
N PRO A 184 -21.61 6.86 6.20
CA PRO A 184 -22.23 5.54 6.15
C PRO A 184 -22.25 4.98 4.72
N PRO A 185 -22.15 3.65 4.52
CA PRO A 185 -22.19 3.06 3.19
C PRO A 185 -23.43 3.44 2.37
N GLU A 186 -24.58 3.66 3.02
CA GLU A 186 -25.85 4.02 2.38
C GLU A 186 -25.79 5.37 1.65
N PHE A 187 -24.97 6.31 2.13
CA PHE A 187 -24.75 7.61 1.48
C PHE A 187 -24.30 7.45 0.02
N PHE A 188 -23.48 6.43 -0.26
CA PHE A 188 -22.98 6.19 -1.62
C PHE A 188 -24.07 5.80 -2.61
N ALA A 189 -25.24 5.33 -2.16
CA ALA A 189 -26.36 5.10 -3.07
C ALA A 189 -26.84 6.40 -3.71
N ASP A 190 -27.05 7.43 -2.89
CA ASP A 190 -27.50 8.75 -3.34
C ASP A 190 -26.40 9.45 -4.14
N LEU A 191 -25.14 9.41 -3.68
CA LEU A 191 -24.00 9.96 -4.42
C LEU A 191 -23.88 9.34 -5.83
N ILE A 192 -24.02 8.03 -5.96
CA ILE A 192 -23.98 7.36 -7.29
C ILE A 192 -25.15 7.82 -8.17
N LEU A 193 -26.34 8.00 -7.60
CA LEU A 193 -27.51 8.49 -8.33
C LEU A 193 -27.29 9.92 -8.85
N ASP A 194 -26.74 10.79 -8.01
CA ASP A 194 -26.46 12.18 -8.34
C ASP A 194 -25.35 12.30 -9.40
N LEU A 195 -24.28 11.53 -9.26
CA LEU A 195 -23.19 11.48 -10.24
C LEU A 195 -23.65 10.97 -11.62
N TYR A 196 -24.60 10.01 -11.68
CA TYR A 196 -25.20 9.59 -12.95
C TYR A 196 -26.24 10.59 -13.52
N SER A 197 -26.69 11.55 -12.71
CA SER A 197 -27.63 12.59 -13.13
C SER A 197 -26.94 13.75 -13.84
N ILE A 198 -25.61 13.81 -13.78
CA ILE A 198 -24.76 14.78 -14.50
C ILE A 198 -23.82 14.05 -15.47
N GLU A 199 -23.40 14.69 -16.57
CA GLU A 199 -22.60 14.02 -17.61
C GLU A 199 -21.16 13.76 -17.12
N GLU A 200 -20.61 14.72 -16.40
CA GLU A 200 -19.24 14.72 -15.88
C GLU A 200 -19.00 13.67 -14.79
N GLY A 201 -20.07 13.27 -14.08
CA GLY A 201 -20.02 12.34 -12.94
C GLY A 201 -20.12 10.86 -13.30
N GLN A 202 -20.50 10.49 -14.53
CA GLN A 202 -20.87 9.11 -14.85
C GLN A 202 -19.71 8.11 -14.71
N ASP A 203 -18.51 8.50 -15.12
CA ASP A 203 -17.32 7.67 -14.99
C ASP A 203 -16.89 7.56 -13.51
N ILE A 204 -17.04 8.63 -12.72
CA ILE A 204 -16.77 8.64 -11.26
C ILE A 204 -17.69 7.66 -10.55
N ALA A 205 -19.00 7.69 -10.87
CA ALA A 205 -19.99 6.78 -10.31
C ALA A 205 -19.69 5.30 -10.60
N LEU A 206 -19.17 5.01 -11.80
CA LEU A 206 -18.75 3.64 -12.14
C LEU A 206 -17.52 3.22 -11.31
N LEU A 207 -16.59 4.14 -11.08
CA LEU A 207 -15.37 3.89 -10.33
C LEU A 207 -15.62 3.57 -8.85
N THR A 208 -16.81 3.87 -8.30
CA THR A 208 -17.23 3.43 -6.96
C THR A 208 -17.24 1.90 -6.80
N LEU A 209 -17.25 1.14 -7.90
CA LEU A 209 -16.98 -0.31 -7.90
C LEU A 209 -15.58 -0.68 -7.40
N LEU A 210 -14.65 0.27 -7.31
CA LEU A 210 -13.28 0.07 -6.84
C LEU A 210 -13.04 0.70 -5.46
N HIS A 211 -14.11 1.10 -4.78
CA HIS A 211 -14.00 1.69 -3.44
C HIS A 211 -13.31 0.72 -2.47
N PRO A 212 -12.38 1.19 -1.61
CA PRO A 212 -11.61 0.32 -0.72
C PRO A 212 -12.47 -0.46 0.28
N LYS A 213 -13.57 0.13 0.77
CA LYS A 213 -14.55 -0.54 1.65
C LYS A 213 -15.48 -1.49 0.90
N ALA A 214 -15.52 -2.76 1.31
CA ALA A 214 -16.40 -3.77 0.74
C ALA A 214 -17.89 -3.43 0.84
N GLU A 215 -18.34 -2.85 1.96
CA GLU A 215 -19.75 -2.47 2.17
C GLU A 215 -20.20 -1.43 1.14
N VAL A 216 -19.35 -0.43 0.86
CA VAL A 216 -19.62 0.58 -0.17
C VAL A 216 -19.67 -0.07 -1.57
N ARG A 217 -18.80 -1.05 -1.85
CA ARG A 217 -18.86 -1.81 -3.10
C ARG A 217 -20.18 -2.56 -3.26
N GLU A 218 -20.69 -3.18 -2.19
CA GLU A 218 -22.00 -3.85 -2.24
C GLU A 218 -23.16 -2.87 -2.50
N ILE A 219 -23.13 -1.68 -1.89
CA ILE A 219 -24.09 -0.60 -2.20
C ILE A 219 -23.95 -0.17 -3.66
N ALA A 220 -22.73 0.05 -4.14
CA ALA A 220 -22.48 0.42 -5.53
C ALA A 220 -23.01 -0.64 -6.51
N LEU A 221 -22.78 -1.92 -6.22
CA LEU A 221 -23.33 -3.02 -7.01
C LEU A 221 -24.86 -3.00 -7.07
N ALA A 222 -25.52 -2.84 -5.92
CA ALA A 222 -26.98 -2.80 -5.84
C ALA A 222 -27.58 -1.59 -6.55
N THR A 223 -26.98 -0.41 -6.37
CA THR A 223 -27.42 0.84 -7.00
C THR A 223 -27.23 0.81 -8.51
N LEU A 224 -26.06 0.36 -8.98
CA LEU A 224 -25.78 0.19 -10.41
C LEU A 224 -26.73 -0.82 -11.06
N ASP A 225 -27.14 -1.89 -10.35
CA ASP A 225 -28.09 -2.85 -10.91
C ASP A 225 -29.45 -2.22 -11.24
N GLN A 226 -29.91 -1.30 -10.40
CA GLN A 226 -31.16 -0.57 -10.61
C GLN A 226 -31.03 0.53 -11.68
N LEU A 227 -29.82 1.08 -11.85
CA LEU A 227 -29.54 2.17 -12.79
C LEU A 227 -29.21 1.71 -14.19
N MET A 228 -28.65 0.51 -14.38
CA MET A 228 -28.06 0.09 -15.65
C MET A 228 -29.04 0.13 -16.82
N ASP A 229 -30.34 -0.04 -16.57
CA ASP A 229 -31.38 0.06 -17.60
C ASP A 229 -31.79 1.50 -17.93
N LYS A 230 -31.54 2.45 -17.02
CA LYS A 230 -31.87 3.89 -17.18
C LYS A 230 -30.72 4.71 -17.77
N VAL A 231 -29.47 4.35 -17.46
CA VAL A 231 -28.28 5.09 -17.92
C VAL A 231 -27.70 4.50 -19.21
N THR A 232 -26.94 5.29 -19.96
CA THR A 232 -26.17 4.81 -21.12
C THR A 232 -24.70 5.06 -20.85
N LEU A 233 -23.90 4.00 -20.77
CA LEU A 233 -22.47 4.12 -20.49
C LEU A 233 -21.70 4.65 -21.70
N SER A 234 -20.57 5.32 -21.44
CA SER A 234 -19.56 5.61 -22.45
C SER A 234 -18.84 4.31 -22.89
N SER A 235 -18.17 4.35 -24.05
CA SER A 235 -17.36 3.22 -24.53
C SER A 235 -16.23 2.84 -23.56
N ILE A 236 -15.64 3.86 -22.93
CA ILE A 236 -14.59 3.72 -21.90
C ILE A 236 -15.18 3.04 -20.66
N SER A 237 -16.29 3.56 -20.12
CA SER A 237 -17.00 2.96 -18.99
C SER A 237 -17.37 1.49 -19.25
N LEU A 238 -17.85 1.16 -20.45
CA LEU A 238 -18.17 -0.23 -20.81
C LEU A 238 -16.91 -1.13 -20.84
N SER A 239 -15.80 -0.62 -21.35
CA SER A 239 -14.50 -1.34 -21.34
C SER A 239 -13.95 -1.52 -19.92
N ARG A 240 -14.05 -0.50 -19.07
CA ARG A 240 -13.69 -0.59 -17.63
C ARG A 240 -14.51 -1.66 -16.94
N LEU A 241 -15.83 -1.67 -17.14
CA LEU A 241 -16.72 -2.68 -16.54
C LEU A 241 -16.33 -4.11 -16.93
N GLN A 242 -15.84 -4.33 -18.15
CA GLN A 242 -15.33 -5.63 -18.59
C GLN A 242 -14.07 -6.06 -17.83
N VAL A 243 -13.18 -5.12 -17.51
CA VAL A 243 -11.96 -5.37 -16.74
C VAL A 243 -12.32 -5.61 -15.27
N ILE A 244 -13.05 -4.67 -14.66
CA ILE A 244 -13.46 -4.67 -13.25
C ILE A 244 -14.22 -5.96 -12.89
N LYS A 245 -15.02 -6.52 -13.82
CA LYS A 245 -15.69 -7.81 -13.61
C LYS A 245 -14.75 -8.87 -13.04
N TYR A 246 -13.53 -8.98 -13.57
CA TYR A 246 -12.58 -10.01 -13.16
C TYR A 246 -11.97 -9.78 -11.77
N TRP A 247 -12.19 -8.62 -11.17
CA TRP A 247 -11.70 -8.28 -9.83
C TRP A 247 -12.73 -8.60 -8.74
N TYR A 248 -13.94 -8.99 -9.13
CA TYR A 248 -14.95 -9.47 -8.22
C TYR A 248 -14.97 -10.99 -8.16
N ALA A 249 -15.54 -11.54 -7.08
CA ALA A 249 -15.78 -12.97 -6.98
C ALA A 249 -16.66 -13.47 -8.15
N GLN A 250 -16.44 -14.71 -8.57
CA GLN A 250 -17.15 -15.31 -9.71
C GLN A 250 -18.68 -15.29 -9.57
N SER A 251 -19.19 -15.25 -8.34
CA SER A 251 -20.63 -15.10 -8.04
C SER A 251 -21.25 -13.84 -8.67
N TYR A 252 -20.48 -12.76 -8.83
CA TYR A 252 -20.96 -11.51 -9.40
C TYR A 252 -20.91 -11.48 -10.94
N TYR A 253 -20.21 -12.42 -11.59
CA TYR A 253 -19.98 -12.36 -13.05
C TYR A 253 -21.27 -12.32 -13.86
N GLY A 254 -22.31 -13.05 -13.42
CA GLY A 254 -23.61 -13.05 -14.10
C GLY A 254 -24.28 -11.67 -14.13
N MET A 255 -24.10 -10.88 -13.07
CA MET A 255 -24.63 -9.51 -12.97
C MET A 255 -23.85 -8.56 -13.89
N PHE A 256 -22.51 -8.59 -13.85
CA PHE A 256 -21.67 -7.80 -14.76
C PHE A 256 -21.94 -8.14 -16.24
N ASP A 257 -22.05 -9.43 -16.58
CA ASP A 257 -22.34 -9.85 -17.95
C ASP A 257 -23.74 -9.39 -18.42
N ARG A 258 -24.72 -9.33 -17.51
CA ARG A 258 -26.03 -8.72 -17.78
C ARG A 258 -25.90 -7.23 -18.06
N TRP A 259 -25.17 -6.48 -17.25
CA TRP A 259 -24.95 -5.04 -17.44
C TRP A 259 -24.26 -4.74 -18.78
N ILE A 260 -23.16 -5.42 -19.07
CA ILE A 260 -22.42 -5.30 -20.33
C ILE A 260 -23.35 -5.60 -21.51
N LYS A 261 -24.14 -6.69 -21.43
CA LYS A 261 -25.08 -7.06 -22.48
C LYS A 261 -26.18 -6.01 -22.67
N ASN A 262 -26.71 -5.42 -21.60
CA ASN A 262 -27.74 -4.39 -21.66
C ASN A 262 -27.20 -3.11 -22.33
N GLN A 263 -26.01 -2.66 -21.94
CA GLN A 263 -25.37 -1.50 -22.55
C GLN A 263 -25.04 -1.73 -24.04
N ARG A 264 -24.57 -2.93 -24.39
CA ARG A 264 -24.34 -3.30 -25.80
C ARG A 264 -25.62 -3.31 -26.63
N LYS A 265 -26.77 -3.69 -26.06
CA LYS A 265 -28.07 -3.61 -26.76
C LYS A 265 -28.52 -2.16 -27.00
N LYS A 266 -28.10 -1.22 -26.15
CA LYS A 266 -28.31 0.22 -26.34
C LYS A 266 -27.40 0.82 -27.42
N GLY A 267 -26.47 0.04 -27.98
CA GLY A 267 -25.57 0.48 -29.04
C GLY A 267 -24.19 0.92 -28.57
N VAL A 268 -23.90 0.83 -27.26
CA VAL A 268 -22.57 1.13 -26.72
C VAL A 268 -21.59 0.06 -27.19
N VAL A 269 -20.44 0.49 -27.70
CA VAL A 269 -19.34 -0.37 -28.15
C VAL A 269 -18.19 -0.29 -27.17
N PHE A 270 -17.36 -1.33 -27.11
CA PHE A 270 -16.13 -1.26 -26.33
C PHE A 270 -15.18 -0.23 -26.95
N GLU A 271 -14.45 0.47 -26.08
CA GLU A 271 -13.28 1.25 -26.48
C GLU A 271 -12.30 0.36 -27.27
N PRO A 272 -11.67 0.87 -28.35
CA PRO A 272 -10.66 0.12 -29.10
C PRO A 272 -9.54 -0.39 -28.20
N GLU A 273 -8.95 -1.53 -28.56
CA GLU A 273 -7.84 -2.08 -27.78
C GLU A 273 -6.70 -1.07 -27.70
N PRO A 274 -6.21 -0.77 -26.48
CA PRO A 274 -5.19 0.23 -26.30
C PRO A 274 -3.87 -0.24 -26.89
N ILE A 275 -3.11 0.70 -27.46
CA ILE A 275 -1.78 0.42 -27.99
C ILE A 275 -0.82 0.32 -26.81
N LEU A 276 -0.05 -0.78 -26.76
CA LEU A 276 0.99 -0.99 -25.78
C LEU A 276 1.96 0.21 -25.74
N ALA A 277 2.06 0.84 -24.58
CA ALA A 277 2.93 1.99 -24.39
C ALA A 277 4.41 1.56 -24.37
N LYS A 278 5.29 2.47 -24.79
CA LYS A 278 6.72 2.29 -24.55
C LYS A 278 6.99 2.53 -23.06
N MET A 279 7.56 1.53 -22.40
CA MET A 279 7.81 1.55 -20.97
C MET A 279 9.17 0.92 -20.63
N ASP A 280 9.75 1.38 -19.53
CA ASP A 280 10.89 0.78 -18.86
C ASP A 280 10.45 0.33 -17.46
N ILE A 281 10.63 -0.96 -17.15
CA ILE A 281 10.14 -1.57 -15.91
C ILE A 281 11.32 -1.93 -15.02
N LYS A 282 11.26 -1.51 -13.76
CA LYS A 282 12.20 -1.89 -12.71
C LYS A 282 11.45 -2.50 -11.54
N ALA A 283 12.05 -3.45 -10.86
CA ALA A 283 11.54 -4.03 -9.63
C ALA A 283 12.62 -3.97 -8.55
N THR A 284 12.21 -3.71 -7.31
CA THR A 284 13.08 -3.83 -6.14
C THR A 284 13.48 -5.29 -5.92
N GLU A 285 14.42 -5.51 -5.02
CA GLU A 285 14.55 -6.80 -4.36
C GLU A 285 13.24 -7.23 -3.68
N VAL A 286 13.13 -8.53 -3.44
CA VAL A 286 12.08 -9.08 -2.58
C VAL A 286 12.61 -9.07 -1.16
N ASP A 287 11.94 -8.36 -0.25
CA ASP A 287 12.37 -8.29 1.15
C ASP A 287 12.04 -9.57 1.93
N GLY A 288 12.58 -9.71 3.15
CA GLY A 288 12.34 -10.87 4.03
C GLY A 288 10.89 -10.99 4.52
N THR A 289 10.11 -9.91 4.41
CA THR A 289 8.68 -9.92 4.76
C THR A 289 7.79 -10.41 3.62
N GLY A 290 8.30 -10.44 2.39
CA GLY A 290 7.58 -10.83 1.19
C GLY A 290 7.00 -9.64 0.41
N SER A 291 7.66 -8.48 0.41
CA SER A 291 7.23 -7.32 -0.39
C SER A 291 8.18 -7.02 -1.55
N GLN A 292 7.63 -6.47 -2.64
CA GLN A 292 8.39 -5.96 -3.77
C GLN A 292 7.68 -4.75 -4.38
N GLY A 293 8.45 -3.68 -4.62
CA GLY A 293 8.01 -2.55 -5.43
C GLY A 293 8.27 -2.79 -6.92
N ILE A 294 7.31 -2.46 -7.77
CA ILE A 294 7.49 -2.38 -9.23
C ILE A 294 7.31 -0.93 -9.66
N PHE A 295 8.30 -0.43 -10.41
CA PHE A 295 8.32 0.93 -10.92
C PHE A 295 8.36 0.94 -12.45
N ILE A 296 7.49 1.75 -13.04
CA ILE A 296 7.26 1.78 -14.47
C ILE A 296 7.41 3.20 -14.96
N HIS A 297 8.41 3.46 -15.80
CA HIS A 297 8.49 4.70 -16.55
C HIS A 297 7.81 4.53 -17.88
N VAL A 298 6.77 5.32 -18.11
CA VAL A 298 5.99 5.28 -19.35
C VAL A 298 6.21 6.55 -20.13
N ARG A 299 6.43 6.41 -21.44
CA ARG A 299 6.48 7.54 -22.38
C ARG A 299 5.39 7.39 -23.43
N LYS A 300 4.33 8.20 -23.31
CA LYS A 300 3.18 8.22 -24.24
C LYS A 300 2.95 9.64 -24.73
N ASN A 301 2.84 9.84 -26.04
CA ASN A 301 2.60 11.17 -26.65
C ASN A 301 3.56 12.28 -26.17
N ARG A 302 4.85 11.96 -26.00
CA ARG A 302 5.91 12.85 -25.46
C ARG A 302 5.73 13.28 -23.99
N LYS A 303 4.71 12.76 -23.30
CA LYS A 303 4.51 12.93 -21.87
C LYS A 303 5.18 11.75 -21.14
N ASN A 304 5.87 12.04 -20.04
CA ASN A 304 6.43 11.00 -19.17
C ASN A 304 5.55 10.89 -17.94
N ARG A 305 5.37 9.67 -17.44
CA ARG A 305 4.79 9.40 -16.12
C ARG A 305 5.57 8.28 -15.47
N LEU A 306 5.60 8.30 -14.15
CA LEU A 306 6.09 7.19 -13.33
C LEU A 306 4.89 6.54 -12.66
N CYS A 307 4.93 5.22 -12.58
CA CYS A 307 3.92 4.43 -11.87
C CYS A 307 4.64 3.53 -10.87
N GLY A 308 4.04 3.32 -9.70
CA GLY A 308 4.52 2.37 -8.70
C GLY A 308 3.42 1.40 -8.34
N LEU A 309 3.79 0.13 -8.17
CA LEU A 309 2.93 -0.91 -7.59
C LEU A 309 3.67 -1.53 -6.39
N LEU A 310 2.96 -1.80 -5.31
CA LEU A 310 3.49 -2.56 -4.17
C LEU A 310 2.84 -3.94 -4.13
N LEU A 311 3.65 -4.97 -4.33
CA LEU A 311 3.25 -6.36 -4.20
C LEU A 311 3.61 -6.87 -2.82
N LYS A 312 2.69 -7.54 -2.13
CA LYS A 312 2.96 -8.07 -0.79
C LYS A 312 2.36 -9.47 -0.61
N ASP A 313 3.21 -10.38 -0.15
CA ASP A 313 2.84 -11.75 0.16
C ASP A 313 1.64 -11.80 1.12
N ASN A 314 0.72 -12.71 0.82
CA ASN A 314 -0.59 -12.85 1.47
C ASN A 314 -1.51 -11.63 1.46
N LEU A 315 -1.09 -10.44 0.99
CA LEU A 315 -1.91 -9.23 0.93
C LEU A 315 -2.32 -8.87 -0.50
N GLY A 316 -1.60 -9.33 -1.52
CA GLY A 316 -1.92 -9.05 -2.91
C GLY A 316 -1.22 -7.79 -3.42
N LEU A 317 -1.89 -7.07 -4.32
CA LEU A 317 -1.53 -5.71 -4.71
C LEU A 317 -1.91 -4.77 -3.56
N LYS A 318 -0.90 -4.33 -2.81
CA LYS A 318 -1.07 -3.49 -1.61
C LYS A 318 -1.25 -2.01 -1.94
N ASP A 319 -0.64 -1.54 -3.02
CA ASP A 319 -0.72 -0.14 -3.43
C ASP A 319 -0.48 0.02 -4.93
N ALA A 320 -1.05 1.07 -5.52
CA ALA A 320 -0.80 1.54 -6.88
C ALA A 320 -0.88 3.05 -6.95
N TRP A 321 0.15 3.69 -7.51
CA TRP A 321 0.17 5.13 -7.73
C TRP A 321 0.72 5.48 -9.11
N ILE A 322 0.42 6.70 -9.53
CA ILE A 322 0.85 7.29 -10.78
C ILE A 322 1.14 8.77 -10.59
N THR A 323 2.25 9.24 -11.16
CA THR A 323 2.58 10.67 -11.08
C THR A 323 1.76 11.49 -12.08
N PRO A 324 1.64 12.80 -11.84
CA PRO A 324 1.37 13.77 -12.89
C PRO A 324 2.37 13.65 -14.06
N ILE A 325 2.11 14.39 -15.13
CA ILE A 325 2.99 14.40 -16.29
C ILE A 325 4.32 15.07 -15.91
N ILE A 326 5.41 14.33 -16.04
CA ILE A 326 6.76 14.80 -15.70
C ILE A 326 7.48 15.33 -16.96
N PRO A 327 8.09 16.53 -16.89
CA PRO A 327 9.01 17.02 -17.91
C PRO A 327 10.18 16.05 -18.11
N ALA A 328 10.63 15.87 -19.36
CA ALA A 328 11.69 14.90 -19.66
C ALA A 328 13.02 15.18 -18.94
N ALA A 329 13.27 16.43 -18.55
CA ALA A 329 14.47 16.83 -17.81
C ALA A 329 14.45 16.36 -16.35
N GLU A 330 13.27 16.24 -15.73
CA GLU A 330 13.10 15.95 -14.30
C GLU A 330 12.97 14.45 -14.01
N VAL A 331 12.73 13.62 -15.03
CA VAL A 331 12.57 12.16 -14.86
C VAL A 331 13.75 11.54 -14.10
N ALA A 332 14.98 11.95 -14.39
CA ALA A 332 16.17 11.40 -13.75
C ALA A 332 16.27 11.79 -12.27
N ASP A 333 15.82 12.99 -11.92
CA ASP A 333 15.86 13.49 -10.55
C ASP A 333 14.75 12.87 -9.70
N TYR A 334 13.54 12.73 -10.26
CA TYR A 334 12.46 11.94 -9.64
C TYR A 334 12.90 10.50 -9.37
N TYR A 335 13.56 9.84 -10.33
CA TYR A 335 14.11 8.51 -10.11
C TYR A 335 15.18 8.46 -9.01
N ARG A 336 15.88 9.56 -8.76
CA ARG A 336 16.91 9.59 -7.72
C ARG A 336 16.30 9.79 -6.34
N GLN A 337 15.36 10.73 -6.23
CA GLN A 337 14.64 11.04 -4.99
C GLN A 337 13.73 9.88 -4.56
N ALA A 338 13.02 9.23 -5.50
CA ALA A 338 12.11 8.15 -5.14
C ALA A 338 12.82 6.87 -4.64
N PHE A 339 14.12 6.71 -4.92
CA PHE A 339 14.84 5.45 -4.70
C PHE A 339 16.19 5.63 -4.00
N GLU A 340 16.37 6.74 -3.26
CA GLU A 340 17.59 7.15 -2.53
C GLU A 340 18.47 5.99 -2.05
N GLU A 341 19.40 5.51 -2.89
CA GLU A 341 20.46 4.49 -2.69
C GLU A 341 20.20 3.26 -1.75
N SER A 342 19.00 3.09 -1.23
CA SER A 342 18.61 2.19 -0.13
C SER A 342 17.89 0.95 -0.63
N VAL A 343 17.53 0.93 -1.92
CA VAL A 343 16.79 -0.17 -2.54
C VAL A 343 17.51 -0.62 -3.82
N THR A 344 17.66 -1.94 -3.99
CA THR A 344 18.28 -2.53 -5.17
C THR A 344 17.27 -2.59 -6.31
N LEU A 345 17.34 -1.62 -7.24
CA LEU A 345 16.52 -1.64 -8.45
C LEU A 345 17.12 -2.49 -9.56
N ARG A 346 16.32 -3.42 -10.07
CA ARG A 346 16.65 -4.27 -11.21
C ARG A 346 15.68 -4.03 -12.36
N GLU A 347 16.21 -3.89 -13.57
CA GLU A 347 15.40 -3.88 -14.79
C GLU A 347 14.78 -5.26 -15.03
N VAL A 348 13.48 -5.30 -15.30
CA VAL A 348 12.72 -6.53 -15.61
C VAL A 348 12.03 -6.39 -16.97
N ASP A 349 11.46 -7.48 -17.49
CA ASP A 349 10.69 -7.45 -18.73
C ASP A 349 9.18 -7.47 -18.46
N ILE A 350 8.39 -7.26 -19.52
CA ILE A 350 6.93 -7.25 -19.43
C ILE A 350 6.37 -8.63 -19.01
N ASN A 351 7.04 -9.72 -19.35
CA ASN A 351 6.57 -11.06 -18.99
C ASN A 351 6.66 -11.26 -17.47
N TYR A 352 7.77 -10.86 -16.83
CA TYR A 352 7.89 -10.88 -15.37
C TYR A 352 6.84 -9.98 -14.72
N PHE A 353 6.64 -8.78 -15.28
CA PHE A 353 5.64 -7.84 -14.79
C PHE A 353 4.23 -8.44 -14.83
N GLU A 354 3.79 -8.96 -15.98
CA GLU A 354 2.47 -9.60 -16.12
C GLU A 354 2.35 -10.80 -15.17
N LEU A 355 3.34 -11.70 -15.17
CA LEU A 355 3.35 -12.90 -14.34
C LEU A 355 3.14 -12.59 -12.84
N MET A 356 3.91 -11.63 -12.31
CA MET A 356 3.85 -11.31 -10.88
C MET A 356 2.63 -10.48 -10.54
N VAL A 357 2.27 -9.48 -11.34
CA VAL A 357 1.13 -8.63 -11.04
C VAL A 357 -0.19 -9.39 -11.17
N GLU A 358 -0.33 -10.28 -12.15
CA GLU A 358 -1.52 -11.15 -12.26
C GLU A 358 -1.65 -12.13 -11.09
N HIS A 359 -0.53 -12.63 -10.58
CA HIS A 359 -0.51 -13.46 -9.37
C HIS A 359 -1.01 -12.71 -8.15
N TYR A 360 -0.46 -11.52 -7.90
CA TYR A 360 -0.86 -10.72 -6.75
C TYR A 360 -2.25 -10.12 -6.89
N LEU A 361 -2.70 -9.86 -8.12
CA LEU A 361 -4.09 -9.54 -8.41
C LEU A 361 -5.02 -10.72 -8.05
N ALA A 362 -4.62 -11.96 -8.32
CA ALA A 362 -5.39 -13.13 -7.87
C ALA A 362 -5.41 -13.25 -6.34
N VAL A 363 -4.30 -12.98 -5.67
CA VAL A 363 -4.24 -12.94 -4.20
C VAL A 363 -5.17 -11.85 -3.63
N THR A 364 -5.21 -10.65 -4.22
CA THR A 364 -6.16 -9.59 -3.84
C THR A 364 -7.61 -10.07 -3.95
N VAL A 365 -8.00 -10.65 -5.10
CA VAL A 365 -9.39 -11.09 -5.35
C VAL A 365 -9.80 -12.24 -4.42
N GLU A 366 -8.90 -13.19 -4.14
CA GLU A 366 -9.19 -14.31 -3.23
C GLU A 366 -9.49 -13.85 -1.79
N ARG A 367 -8.96 -12.70 -1.39
CA ARG A 367 -9.24 -12.08 -0.09
C ARG A 367 -10.59 -11.35 -0.05
N GLY A 368 -11.28 -11.22 -1.19
CA GLY A 368 -12.49 -10.42 -1.31
C GLY A 368 -12.23 -8.93 -1.53
N ASP A 369 -10.96 -8.55 -1.76
CA ASP A 369 -10.55 -7.19 -2.05
C ASP A 369 -10.56 -6.92 -3.57
N VAL A 370 -10.51 -5.64 -3.95
CA VAL A 370 -10.36 -5.18 -5.33
C VAL A 370 -9.13 -4.28 -5.45
N PRO A 371 -8.47 -4.18 -6.62
CA PRO A 371 -7.38 -3.23 -6.81
C PRO A 371 -7.84 -1.77 -6.72
N TYR A 372 -6.92 -0.89 -6.33
CA TYR A 372 -7.12 0.56 -6.26
C TYR A 372 -7.43 1.20 -7.61
N LEU A 373 -8.03 2.40 -7.57
CA LEU A 373 -8.37 3.20 -8.75
C LEU A 373 -7.19 3.35 -9.71
N HIS A 374 -6.04 3.75 -9.19
CA HIS A 374 -4.86 3.99 -10.02
C HIS A 374 -4.27 2.71 -10.62
N PHE A 375 -4.61 1.51 -10.12
CA PHE A 375 -4.24 0.27 -10.82
C PHE A 375 -4.96 0.14 -12.17
N LEU A 376 -6.22 0.57 -12.25
CA LEU A 376 -6.95 0.65 -13.51
C LEU A 376 -6.34 1.73 -14.41
N GLU A 377 -6.01 2.90 -13.85
CA GLU A 377 -5.34 3.98 -14.60
C GLU A 377 -3.99 3.53 -15.19
N VAL A 378 -3.17 2.82 -14.40
CA VAL A 378 -1.89 2.28 -14.86
C VAL A 378 -2.10 1.31 -16.02
N GLN A 379 -3.07 0.41 -15.96
CA GLN A 379 -3.34 -0.49 -17.10
C GLN A 379 -3.81 0.26 -18.35
N GLU A 380 -4.68 1.27 -18.20
CA GLU A 380 -5.13 2.12 -19.31
C GLU A 380 -3.97 2.92 -19.93
N LEU A 381 -3.08 3.44 -19.09
CA LEU A 381 -1.88 4.14 -19.54
C LEU A 381 -0.97 3.21 -20.35
N LEU A 382 -0.68 2.03 -19.79
CA LEU A 382 0.22 1.03 -20.36
C LEU A 382 -0.35 0.34 -21.60
N GLY A 383 -1.68 0.30 -21.74
CA GLY A 383 -2.36 -0.42 -22.80
C GLY A 383 -2.28 -1.93 -22.65
N ILE A 384 -2.44 -2.40 -21.41
CA ILE A 384 -2.43 -3.82 -21.03
C ILE A 384 -3.73 -4.18 -20.33
N ARG A 385 -4.05 -5.47 -20.25
CA ARG A 385 -5.21 -5.98 -19.53
C ARG A 385 -4.80 -7.14 -18.63
N LEU A 386 -4.45 -6.83 -17.40
CA LEU A 386 -4.03 -7.81 -16.42
C LEU A 386 -5.27 -8.49 -15.82
N ARG A 387 -5.21 -9.81 -15.67
CA ARG A 387 -6.29 -10.59 -15.07
C ARG A 387 -5.77 -11.36 -13.87
N PRO A 388 -6.62 -11.61 -12.85
CA PRO A 388 -6.19 -12.44 -11.74
C PRO A 388 -5.87 -13.84 -12.25
N ASN A 389 -4.60 -14.23 -12.13
CA ASN A 389 -4.09 -15.53 -12.53
C ASN A 389 -2.98 -15.94 -11.57
N LYS A 390 -3.25 -16.92 -10.70
CA LYS A 390 -2.25 -17.42 -9.75
C LYS A 390 -1.13 -18.16 -10.47
N LEU A 391 0.09 -18.01 -9.94
CA LEU A 391 1.21 -18.85 -10.33
C LEU A 391 0.92 -20.32 -10.06
N ASP A 392 1.19 -21.16 -11.05
CA ASP A 392 1.33 -22.59 -10.87
C ASP A 392 2.76 -22.88 -10.40
N ILE A 393 2.93 -22.96 -9.08
CA ILE A 393 4.23 -23.15 -8.43
C ILE A 393 4.89 -24.45 -8.91
N GLN A 394 4.13 -25.54 -9.01
CA GLN A 394 4.67 -26.83 -9.46
C GLN A 394 5.17 -26.75 -10.90
N TYR A 395 4.38 -26.14 -11.79
CA TYR A 395 4.79 -25.92 -13.16
C TYR A 395 6.06 -25.06 -13.25
N LEU A 396 6.20 -24.03 -12.42
CA LEU A 396 7.41 -23.20 -12.39
C LEU A 396 8.64 -24.00 -11.93
N PHE A 397 8.50 -24.89 -10.95
CA PHE A 397 9.58 -25.80 -10.55
C PHE A 397 10.00 -26.73 -11.70
N ASP A 398 9.04 -27.34 -12.38
CA ASP A 398 9.31 -28.20 -13.52
C ASP A 398 10.00 -27.41 -14.66
N GLN A 399 9.54 -26.19 -14.93
CA GLN A 399 10.05 -25.38 -16.03
C GLN A 399 11.46 -24.81 -15.77
N LEU A 400 11.75 -24.41 -14.53
CA LEU A 400 13.04 -23.83 -14.15
C LEU A 400 14.11 -24.90 -13.94
N SER A 401 13.75 -26.08 -13.42
CA SER A 401 14.68 -27.20 -13.22
C SER A 401 15.29 -27.68 -14.55
N VAL A 402 14.48 -27.79 -15.62
CA VAL A 402 14.93 -28.18 -16.96
C VAL A 402 15.94 -27.19 -17.56
N GLN A 403 15.92 -25.93 -17.13
CA GLN A 403 16.84 -24.90 -17.62
C GLN A 403 18.22 -24.94 -16.94
N ILE A 404 18.36 -25.71 -15.86
CA ILE A 404 19.64 -25.91 -15.16
C ILE A 404 20.24 -27.23 -15.63
N THR A 405 21.29 -27.16 -16.44
CA THR A 405 21.98 -28.34 -16.99
C THR A 405 23.47 -28.32 -16.66
N PRO A 406 24.03 -29.39 -16.03
CA PRO A 406 23.32 -30.55 -15.48
C PRO A 406 22.64 -30.19 -14.13
N PHE A 407 21.46 -30.77 -13.88
CA PHE A 407 20.78 -30.68 -12.58
C PHE A 407 21.30 -31.81 -11.69
N THR A 408 22.32 -31.54 -10.87
CA THR A 408 22.94 -32.56 -9.99
C THR A 408 23.00 -32.11 -8.53
N GLN A 409 23.18 -33.08 -7.63
CA GLN A 409 23.35 -32.81 -6.20
C GLN A 409 24.59 -31.95 -5.92
N GLU A 410 25.67 -32.13 -6.68
CA GLU A 410 26.87 -31.30 -6.54
C GLU A 410 26.56 -29.83 -6.87
N MET A 411 25.78 -29.55 -7.92
CA MET A 411 25.36 -28.19 -8.26
C MET A 411 24.51 -27.55 -7.14
N ILE A 412 23.59 -28.32 -6.55
CA ILE A 412 22.79 -27.88 -5.40
C ILE A 412 23.72 -27.51 -4.24
N GLN A 413 24.64 -28.41 -3.85
CA GLN A 413 25.57 -28.15 -2.75
C GLN A 413 26.47 -26.94 -3.00
N GLU A 414 26.97 -26.78 -4.23
CA GLU A 414 27.74 -25.59 -4.60
C GLU A 414 26.92 -24.29 -4.51
N SER A 415 25.64 -24.32 -4.89
CA SER A 415 24.71 -23.20 -4.74
C SER A 415 24.51 -22.84 -3.26
N LEU A 416 24.16 -23.83 -2.44
CA LEU A 416 23.96 -23.65 -1.00
C LEU A 416 25.21 -23.10 -0.31
N HIS A 417 26.39 -23.57 -0.72
CA HIS A 417 27.65 -23.04 -0.20
C HIS A 417 27.87 -21.57 -0.58
N ARG A 418 27.56 -21.17 -1.81
CA ARG A 418 27.66 -19.75 -2.24
C ARG A 418 26.71 -18.85 -1.46
N SER A 419 25.48 -19.30 -1.23
CA SER A 419 24.42 -18.50 -0.61
C SER A 419 24.69 -18.12 0.84
N LYS A 420 25.50 -18.90 1.57
CA LYS A 420 25.97 -18.57 2.93
C LYS A 420 26.52 -17.14 3.08
N SER A 421 27.14 -16.62 2.02
CA SER A 421 27.81 -15.31 2.06
C SER A 421 26.95 -14.14 1.59
N TRP A 422 25.69 -14.39 1.19
CA TRP A 422 24.87 -13.39 0.51
C TRP A 422 24.58 -12.16 1.37
N LEU A 423 24.16 -12.34 2.62
CA LEU A 423 23.88 -11.21 3.54
C LEU A 423 25.12 -10.32 3.80
N LYS A 424 26.32 -10.76 3.43
CA LYS A 424 27.56 -10.00 3.57
C LYS A 424 28.03 -9.36 2.25
N ASN A 425 27.59 -9.87 1.11
CA ASN A 425 28.14 -9.48 -0.19
C ASN A 425 27.09 -9.13 -1.27
N LYS A 426 25.80 -9.20 -0.94
CA LYS A 426 24.68 -8.86 -1.80
C LYS A 426 23.80 -7.81 -1.12
N SER A 427 23.75 -6.61 -1.69
CA SER A 427 22.90 -5.52 -1.21
C SER A 427 21.41 -5.88 -1.20
N PHE A 428 20.96 -6.70 -2.16
CA PHE A 428 19.56 -7.13 -2.25
C PHE A 428 19.07 -7.98 -1.06
N THR A 429 19.95 -8.35 -0.13
CA THR A 429 19.63 -9.16 1.06
C THR A 429 19.65 -8.37 2.35
N GLU A 430 19.86 -7.06 2.30
CA GLU A 430 19.93 -6.18 3.48
C GLU A 430 18.62 -6.19 4.30
N SER A 431 17.49 -6.36 3.63
CA SER A 431 16.15 -6.47 4.24
C SER A 431 15.69 -7.91 4.52
N TRP A 432 16.61 -8.90 4.46
CA TRP A 432 16.26 -10.30 4.69
C TRP A 432 16.31 -10.66 6.17
N TYR A 433 15.32 -10.19 6.90
CA TYR A 433 15.04 -10.56 8.28
C TYR A 433 13.53 -10.56 8.54
N ILE A 434 13.11 -11.20 9.62
CA ILE A 434 11.73 -11.16 10.09
C ILE A 434 11.64 -10.15 11.24
N GLU A 435 10.73 -9.19 11.13
CA GLU A 435 10.37 -8.33 12.26
C GLU A 435 8.90 -8.53 12.60
N ASN A 436 8.63 -9.13 13.75
CA ASN A 436 7.28 -9.27 14.29
C ASN A 436 7.30 -9.51 15.82
N PRO A 437 6.14 -9.38 16.50
CA PRO A 437 6.07 -9.55 17.95
C PRO A 437 6.43 -10.97 18.45
N THR A 438 6.37 -12.00 17.60
CA THR A 438 6.77 -13.37 17.95
C THR A 438 8.28 -13.44 18.09
N ILE A 439 9.04 -12.86 17.14
CA ILE A 439 10.50 -12.78 17.21
C ILE A 439 10.94 -12.07 18.49
N ASP A 440 10.36 -10.91 18.80
CA ASP A 440 10.71 -10.16 20.01
C ASP A 440 10.47 -10.97 21.29
N LYS A 441 9.39 -11.75 21.36
CA LYS A 441 9.13 -12.65 22.49
C LYS A 441 10.17 -13.75 22.61
N ILE A 442 10.52 -14.39 21.49
CA ILE A 442 11.54 -15.45 21.47
C ILE A 442 12.89 -14.90 21.93
N VAL A 443 13.29 -13.75 21.39
CA VAL A 443 14.56 -13.09 21.73
C VAL A 443 14.59 -12.66 23.20
N ASN A 444 13.48 -12.13 23.72
CA ASN A 444 13.33 -11.80 25.14
C ASN A 444 13.47 -13.02 26.05
N HIS A 445 12.75 -14.11 25.73
CA HIS A 445 12.79 -15.35 26.52
C HIS A 445 14.20 -15.95 26.57
N ASN A 446 14.97 -15.78 25.51
CA ASN A 446 16.34 -16.26 25.40
C ASN A 446 17.40 -15.23 25.86
N SER A 447 16.97 -14.10 26.43
CA SER A 447 17.87 -13.08 26.96
C SER A 447 17.94 -13.12 28.49
N SER A 448 19.08 -12.69 29.04
CA SER A 448 19.30 -12.54 30.47
C SER A 448 20.12 -11.30 30.76
N PHE A 449 20.06 -10.78 31.99
CA PHE A 449 20.88 -9.62 32.38
C PHE A 449 22.16 -10.09 33.05
N ILE A 450 23.30 -9.64 32.53
CA ILE A 450 24.64 -9.85 33.09
C ILE A 450 25.25 -8.47 33.31
N ASP A 451 25.53 -8.11 34.57
CA ASP A 451 26.08 -6.80 34.95
C ASP A 451 25.28 -5.59 34.44
N GLY A 452 23.95 -5.72 34.41
CA GLY A 452 23.05 -4.67 33.91
C GLY A 452 22.93 -4.60 32.38
N VAL A 453 23.67 -5.43 31.64
CA VAL A 453 23.59 -5.54 30.18
C VAL A 453 22.72 -6.73 29.80
N LYS A 454 21.77 -6.52 28.90
CA LYS A 454 20.95 -7.61 28.34
C LYS A 454 21.80 -8.41 27.34
N VAL A 455 21.99 -9.69 27.63
CA VAL A 455 22.75 -10.64 26.81
C VAL A 455 21.79 -11.70 26.28
N CYS A 456 21.66 -11.77 24.97
CA CYS A 456 20.88 -12.79 24.26
C CYS A 456 21.71 -14.07 24.09
N ARG A 457 21.14 -15.23 24.43
CA ARG A 457 21.71 -16.55 24.12
C ARG A 457 21.40 -16.88 22.66
N LEU A 458 22.24 -16.36 21.77
CA LEU A 458 22.01 -16.36 20.33
C LEU A 458 21.65 -17.74 19.77
N GLU A 459 22.39 -18.80 20.12
CA GLU A 459 22.12 -20.17 19.64
C GLU A 459 20.72 -20.65 20.02
N ASN A 460 20.32 -20.48 21.28
CA ASN A 460 18.98 -20.88 21.75
C ASN A 460 17.88 -20.04 21.10
N ALA A 461 18.12 -18.74 20.91
CA ALA A 461 17.18 -17.84 20.24
C ALA A 461 16.99 -18.27 18.77
N MET A 462 18.07 -18.58 18.05
CA MET A 462 18.01 -19.06 16.68
C MET A 462 17.25 -20.40 16.57
N ASP A 463 17.55 -21.36 17.45
CA ASP A 463 16.83 -22.64 17.49
C ASP A 463 15.32 -22.45 17.69
N ALA A 464 14.94 -21.55 18.61
CA ALA A 464 13.54 -21.21 18.85
C ALA A 464 12.91 -20.48 17.65
N VAL A 465 13.60 -19.53 17.01
CA VAL A 465 13.12 -18.84 15.80
C VAL A 465 12.88 -19.84 14.66
N PHE A 466 13.77 -20.80 14.46
CA PHE A 466 13.55 -21.85 13.45
C PHE A 466 12.29 -22.66 13.71
N VAL A 467 12.10 -23.11 14.95
CA VAL A 467 10.98 -24.01 15.32
C VAL A 467 9.64 -23.27 15.37
N GLU A 468 9.63 -22.07 15.93
CA GLU A 468 8.39 -21.36 16.26
C GLU A 468 7.90 -20.42 15.16
N GLU A 469 8.80 -19.95 14.29
CA GLU A 469 8.48 -19.00 13.21
C GLU A 469 8.84 -19.55 11.83
N MET A 470 10.12 -19.85 11.54
CA MET A 470 10.54 -20.11 10.16
C MET A 470 9.97 -21.41 9.59
N GLU A 471 10.08 -22.53 10.31
CA GLU A 471 9.58 -23.83 9.83
C GLU A 471 8.05 -23.88 9.75
N ARG A 472 7.35 -23.12 10.59
CA ARG A 472 5.88 -22.99 10.50
C ARG A 472 5.43 -22.22 9.26
N ASN A 473 6.31 -21.37 8.73
CA ASN A 473 6.09 -20.56 7.54
C ASN A 473 7.04 -21.00 6.40
N ARG A 474 7.33 -22.31 6.30
CA ARG A 474 8.24 -22.85 5.28
C ARG A 474 7.83 -22.47 3.86
N ASP A 475 6.55 -22.58 3.54
CA ASP A 475 6.01 -22.30 2.20
C ASP A 475 6.27 -20.85 1.78
N LYS A 476 6.28 -19.91 2.74
CA LYS A 476 6.67 -18.51 2.50
C LYS A 476 8.11 -18.40 2.03
N TRP A 477 9.03 -19.13 2.64
CA TRP A 477 10.44 -19.13 2.27
C TRP A 477 10.68 -19.84 0.94
N GLU A 478 10.00 -20.96 0.68
CA GLU A 478 10.00 -21.62 -0.63
C GLU A 478 9.59 -20.63 -1.73
N PHE A 479 8.46 -19.95 -1.54
CA PHE A 479 7.95 -18.98 -2.50
C PHE A 479 8.86 -17.74 -2.62
N HIS A 480 9.39 -17.22 -1.51
CA HIS A 480 10.31 -16.09 -1.50
C HIS A 480 11.52 -16.37 -2.41
N PHE A 481 12.18 -17.52 -2.25
CA PHE A 481 13.34 -17.85 -3.08
C PHE A 481 12.96 -18.14 -4.54
N LEU A 482 11.77 -18.70 -4.79
CA LEU A 482 11.25 -18.84 -6.16
C LEU A 482 11.01 -17.47 -6.80
N TRP A 483 10.44 -16.52 -6.05
CA TRP A 483 10.19 -15.16 -6.51
C TRP A 483 11.51 -14.42 -6.82
N VAL A 484 12.50 -14.51 -5.92
CA VAL A 484 13.86 -13.97 -6.17
C VAL A 484 14.48 -14.62 -7.41
N ALA A 485 14.26 -15.91 -7.64
CA ALA A 485 14.71 -16.59 -8.85
C ALA A 485 14.08 -16.00 -10.11
N LEU A 486 12.76 -15.81 -10.14
CA LEU A 486 12.04 -15.21 -11.26
C LEU A 486 12.51 -13.77 -11.53
N TRP A 487 12.66 -12.97 -10.47
CA TRP A 487 13.15 -11.59 -10.52
C TRP A 487 14.56 -11.49 -11.11
N ALA A 488 15.50 -12.27 -10.57
CA ALA A 488 16.87 -12.30 -11.07
C ALA A 488 16.95 -12.84 -12.50
N LYS A 489 16.05 -13.76 -12.87
CA LYS A 489 16.01 -14.39 -14.18
C LYS A 489 15.55 -13.43 -15.29
N ALA A 490 14.54 -12.60 -15.01
CA ALA A 490 13.85 -11.73 -15.98
C ALA A 490 14.81 -10.99 -16.94
N LYS A 491 15.87 -10.39 -16.39
CA LYS A 491 17.01 -9.88 -17.17
C LYS A 491 18.33 -10.36 -16.57
N THR A 492 18.62 -11.64 -16.76
CA THR A 492 19.86 -12.26 -16.27
C THR A 492 21.09 -11.60 -16.91
N ARG A 493 22.05 -11.16 -16.08
CA ARG A 493 23.34 -10.64 -16.57
C ARG A 493 24.28 -11.79 -16.91
N LYS A 494 25.25 -11.56 -17.79
CA LYS A 494 26.25 -12.57 -18.15
C LYS A 494 27.00 -13.05 -16.90
N ASN A 495 27.09 -14.37 -16.71
CA ASN A 495 27.72 -15.04 -15.56
C ASN A 495 27.03 -14.82 -14.20
N GLU A 496 25.84 -14.22 -14.15
CA GLU A 496 25.07 -14.13 -12.93
C GLU A 496 24.48 -15.49 -12.55
N LYS A 497 24.71 -15.90 -11.31
CA LYS A 497 24.20 -17.16 -10.76
C LYS A 497 23.01 -17.00 -9.79
N VAL A 498 22.59 -15.76 -9.53
CA VAL A 498 21.60 -15.47 -8.48
C VAL A 498 20.28 -16.19 -8.73
N TRP A 499 19.80 -16.23 -9.98
CA TRP A 499 18.54 -16.90 -10.28
C TRP A 499 18.64 -18.43 -10.12
N GLN A 500 19.73 -19.06 -10.58
CA GLN A 500 19.92 -20.50 -10.37
C GLN A 500 20.05 -20.81 -8.89
N ASP A 501 20.86 -20.01 -8.18
CA ASP A 501 21.14 -20.27 -6.78
C ASP A 501 19.86 -20.14 -5.94
N SER A 502 19.06 -19.09 -6.18
CA SER A 502 17.76 -18.88 -5.52
C SER A 502 16.78 -20.01 -5.85
N PHE A 503 16.71 -20.43 -7.12
CA PHE A 503 15.87 -21.56 -7.51
C PHE A 503 16.29 -22.86 -6.80
N LEU A 504 17.59 -23.15 -6.73
CA LEU A 504 18.08 -24.36 -6.07
C LEU A 504 17.86 -24.32 -4.55
N ILE A 505 17.85 -23.14 -3.92
CA ILE A 505 17.43 -22.98 -2.53
C ILE A 505 15.94 -23.29 -2.40
N ALA A 506 15.08 -22.67 -3.21
CA ALA A 506 13.64 -22.95 -3.22
C ALA A 506 13.35 -24.45 -3.43
N TYR A 507 14.05 -25.08 -4.37
CA TYR A 507 13.95 -26.51 -4.64
C TYR A 507 14.38 -27.36 -3.43
N THR A 508 15.45 -26.96 -2.73
CA THR A 508 15.93 -27.66 -1.53
C THR A 508 14.90 -27.59 -0.39
N ILE A 509 14.20 -26.45 -0.25
CA ILE A 509 13.09 -26.28 0.70
C ILE A 509 11.91 -27.16 0.29
N HIS A 510 11.54 -27.13 -0.99
CA HIS A 510 10.44 -27.93 -1.58
C HIS A 510 10.62 -29.44 -1.36
N GLU A 511 11.85 -29.95 -1.51
CA GLU A 511 12.20 -31.36 -1.24
C GLU A 511 12.16 -31.73 0.26
N GLY A 512 11.91 -30.76 1.14
CA GLY A 512 11.68 -30.99 2.57
C GLY A 512 12.93 -30.92 3.44
N THR A 513 14.05 -30.40 2.92
CA THR A 513 15.25 -30.15 3.74
C THR A 513 14.91 -29.17 4.87
N PRO A 514 15.28 -29.46 6.14
CA PRO A 514 15.06 -28.52 7.23
C PRO A 514 15.72 -27.16 6.96
N LEU A 515 15.03 -26.06 7.24
CA LEU A 515 15.51 -24.70 6.95
C LEU A 515 16.83 -24.40 7.65
N LYS A 516 17.02 -24.92 8.87
CA LYS A 516 18.30 -24.78 9.61
C LYS A 516 19.50 -25.46 8.95
N GLU A 517 19.28 -26.39 8.02
CA GLU A 517 20.36 -27.05 7.27
C GLU A 517 20.75 -26.26 5.99
N ILE A 518 19.96 -25.24 5.63
CA ILE A 518 20.19 -24.39 4.47
C ILE A 518 21.05 -23.18 4.88
N PRO A 519 22.25 -22.99 4.33
CA PRO A 519 23.20 -22.00 4.83
C PRO A 519 22.70 -20.54 4.83
N VAL A 520 21.94 -20.13 3.81
CA VAL A 520 21.37 -18.78 3.76
C VAL A 520 20.29 -18.57 4.81
N MET A 521 19.48 -19.59 5.10
CA MET A 521 18.43 -19.51 6.12
C MET A 521 19.03 -19.37 7.52
N MET A 522 20.17 -20.00 7.79
CA MET A 522 20.94 -19.78 9.02
C MET A 522 21.37 -18.31 9.18
N GLU A 523 21.82 -17.68 8.11
CA GLU A 523 22.23 -16.27 8.15
C GLU A 523 21.03 -15.32 8.29
N ILE A 524 19.91 -15.60 7.61
CA ILE A 524 18.64 -14.86 7.76
C ILE A 524 18.13 -14.98 9.21
N CYS A 525 18.19 -16.16 9.80
CA CYS A 525 17.79 -16.38 11.20
C CYS A 525 18.71 -15.63 12.17
N HIS A 526 20.02 -15.62 11.91
CA HIS A 526 20.96 -14.83 12.67
C HIS A 526 20.62 -13.35 12.59
N GLN A 527 20.43 -12.79 11.39
CA GLN A 527 20.09 -11.38 11.18
C GLN A 527 18.75 -11.01 11.84
N THR A 528 17.76 -11.91 11.79
CA THR A 528 16.47 -11.76 12.47
C THR A 528 16.64 -11.57 13.98
N VAL A 529 17.47 -12.39 14.63
CA VAL A 529 17.73 -12.27 16.07
C VAL A 529 18.50 -10.98 16.39
N ILE A 530 19.52 -10.64 15.60
CA ILE A 530 20.32 -9.42 15.80
C ILE A 530 19.46 -8.17 15.66
N ASN A 531 18.67 -8.07 14.58
CA ASN A 531 17.77 -6.95 14.33
C ASN A 531 16.78 -6.75 15.48
N SER A 532 16.19 -7.85 16.01
CA SER A 532 15.31 -7.76 17.18
C SER A 532 16.08 -7.29 18.42
N VAL A 533 17.30 -7.76 18.68
CA VAL A 533 18.10 -7.28 19.82
C VAL A 533 18.38 -5.77 19.72
N GLU A 534 18.75 -5.29 18.54
CA GLU A 534 19.07 -3.87 18.28
C GLU A 534 17.83 -2.98 18.41
N THR A 535 16.76 -3.30 17.68
CA THR A 535 15.51 -2.53 17.72
C THR A 535 14.86 -2.51 19.11
N MET A 536 14.97 -3.60 19.88
CA MET A 536 14.52 -3.63 21.27
C MET A 536 15.35 -2.73 22.20
N GLN A 537 16.65 -2.57 21.94
CA GLN A 537 17.50 -1.65 22.71
C GLN A 537 17.16 -0.20 22.38
N GLU A 538 16.97 0.12 21.10
CA GLU A 538 16.59 1.45 20.61
C GLU A 538 15.23 1.88 21.16
N ARG A 539 14.23 0.98 21.09
CA ARG A 539 12.86 1.24 21.57
C ARG A 539 12.75 1.24 23.11
N ARG A 540 13.80 0.85 23.86
CA ARG A 540 13.79 0.63 25.32
C ARG A 540 12.62 -0.26 25.79
N THR A 541 12.09 -1.10 24.92
CA THR A 541 10.93 -1.97 25.15
C THR A 541 11.35 -3.26 25.87
N HIS A 542 12.11 -3.13 26.95
CA HIS A 542 12.39 -4.25 27.84
C HIS A 542 11.10 -4.65 28.55
N LEU A 543 10.32 -5.54 27.92
CA LEU A 543 9.13 -6.12 28.51
C LEU A 543 9.52 -6.81 29.82
N SER A 544 8.71 -6.52 30.85
CA SER A 544 8.82 -6.93 32.24
C SER A 544 9.15 -8.41 32.42
N GLN A 545 9.90 -8.71 33.48
CA GLN A 545 10.05 -10.06 34.01
C GLN A 545 8.65 -10.67 34.23
N GLU A 546 8.22 -11.58 33.35
CA GLU A 546 7.23 -12.60 33.71
C GLU A 546 7.94 -13.79 34.37
#